data_AF-M6G9R0-F1
#
_entry.id   AF-M6G9R0-F1
#
_cell.length_a   1.000
_cell.length_b   1.000
_cell.length_c   1.000
_cell.angle_alpha   90.00
_cell.angle_beta   90.00
_cell.angle_gamma   90.00
#
_symmetry.space_group_name_H-M   'P 1'
#
loop_
_entity.id
_entity.type
_entity.pdbx_description
1 polymer ?
#
loop_
_entity_poly.entity_id
_entity_poly.type
_entity_poly.pdbx_seq_one_letter_code
_entity_poly.pdbx_strand_id
1 'polypeptide(L)'
;MIHFLLIIGINYYLSVKLWEKKRKGESTKGLLKWTIILNTINLAFFKYYYFLMDSLSTFTGMELWQKLGTSVEILLPLAISFYTFQLIALQVDIHRDLIPEKISSLDYFLFILFFLS
;
A
#
# COMPACT_ATOMS: atom_id res chain seq x y z
N MET A 1 -1.42 -7.39 11.06
CA MET A 1 -0.22 -6.61 11.47
C MET A 1 0.99 -6.87 10.58
N ILE A 2 1.43 -8.12 10.37
CA ILE A 2 2.63 -8.45 9.56
C ILE A 2 2.54 -7.93 8.11
N HIS A 3 1.41 -8.17 7.44
CA HIS A 3 1.15 -7.68 6.08
C HIS A 3 1.33 -6.16 5.93
N PHE A 4 0.80 -5.40 6.89
CA PHE A 4 0.88 -3.95 6.92
C PHE A 4 2.33 -3.46 7.01
N LEU A 5 3.12 -4.04 7.93
CA LEU A 5 4.55 -3.71 8.07
C LEU A 5 5.34 -4.04 6.80
N LEU A 6 5.03 -5.17 6.14
CA LEU A 6 5.64 -5.54 4.87
C LEU A 6 5.35 -4.52 3.77
N ILE A 7 4.09 -4.12 3.58
CA ILE A 7 3.70 -3.14 2.58
C ILE A 7 4.35 -1.79 2.83
N ILE A 8 4.41 -1.34 4.09
CA ILE A 8 5.12 -0.10 4.45
C ILE A 8 6.60 -0.21 4.15
N GLY A 9 7.25 -1.30 4.55
CA GLY A 9 8.69 -1.49 4.32
C GLY A 9 9.05 -1.51 2.83
N ILE A 10 8.26 -2.23 2.02
CA ILE A 10 8.42 -2.26 0.56
C ILE A 10 8.23 -0.86 -0.03
N ASN A 11 7.18 -0.14 0.36
CA ASN A 11 6.92 1.21 -0.15
C ASN A 11 7.97 2.23 0.28
N TYR A 12 8.48 2.14 1.51
CA TYR A 12 9.59 2.97 1.97
C TYR A 12 10.82 2.76 1.11
N TYR A 13 11.20 1.50 0.89
CA TYR A 13 12.33 1.16 0.03
C TYR A 13 12.17 1.70 -1.41
N LEU A 14 10.97 1.55 -1.99
CA LEU A 14 10.66 2.05 -3.32
C LEU A 14 10.70 3.58 -3.38
N SER A 15 10.22 4.26 -2.33
CA SER A 15 10.26 5.73 -2.22
C SER A 15 11.68 6.26 -2.11
N VAL A 16 12.54 5.61 -1.32
CA VAL A 16 13.97 5.94 -1.23
C VAL A 16 14.67 5.73 -2.58
N LYS A 17 14.42 4.61 -3.26
CA LYS A 17 14.97 4.38 -4.60
C LYS A 17 14.49 5.39 -5.64
N LEU A 18 13.21 5.78 -5.59
CA LEU A 18 12.66 6.84 -6.45
C LEU A 18 13.39 8.16 -6.22
N TRP A 19 13.59 8.53 -4.96
CA TRP A 19 14.29 9.74 -4.58
C TRP A 19 15.75 9.73 -5.05
N GLU A 20 16.47 8.63 -4.83
CA GLU A 20 17.87 8.47 -5.27
C GLU A 20 18.00 8.56 -6.79
N LYS A 21 17.13 7.88 -7.55
CA LYS A 21 17.11 7.98 -9.01
C LYS A 21 16.83 9.41 -9.47
N LYS A 22 15.87 10.08 -8.84
CA LYS A 22 15.53 11.46 -9.18
C LYS A 22 16.72 12.40 -8.97
N ARG A 23 17.42 12.27 -7.85
CA ARG A 23 18.63 13.09 -7.54
C ARG A 23 19.81 12.79 -8.45
N LYS A 24 19.91 11.57 -8.98
CA LYS A 24 20.88 11.20 -10.02
C LYS A 24 20.52 11.68 -11.43
N GLY A 25 19.35 12.32 -11.61
CA GLY A 25 18.85 12.72 -12.93
C GLY A 25 18.34 11.54 -13.78
N GLU A 26 18.16 10.36 -13.19
CA GLU A 26 17.67 9.18 -13.89
C GLU A 26 16.15 9.22 -14.09
N SER A 27 15.68 8.52 -15.13
CA SER A 27 14.24 8.34 -15.35
C SER A 27 13.61 7.51 -14.22
N THR A 28 12.65 8.12 -13.54
CA THR A 28 11.86 7.53 -12.45
C THR A 28 10.50 6.99 -12.92
N LYS A 29 10.11 7.22 -14.18
CA LYS A 29 8.78 6.87 -14.72
C LYS A 29 8.46 5.37 -14.57
N GLY A 30 9.41 4.51 -14.93
CA GLY A 30 9.22 3.05 -14.85
C GLY A 30 9.05 2.56 -13.42
N LEU A 31 9.89 3.07 -12.50
CA LEU A 31 9.82 2.72 -11.08
C LEU A 31 8.50 3.22 -10.46
N LEU A 32 8.08 4.45 -10.75
CA LEU A 32 6.82 4.99 -10.28
C LEU A 32 5.63 4.15 -10.76
N LYS A 33 5.60 3.79 -12.07
CA LYS A 33 4.55 2.93 -12.62
C LYS A 33 4.46 1.60 -11.89
N TRP A 34 5.61 0.95 -11.64
CA TRP A 34 5.66 -0.29 -10.88
C TRP A 34 5.13 -0.14 -9.46
N THR A 35 5.52 0.93 -8.75
CA THR A 35 5.05 1.15 -7.38
C THR A 35 3.55 1.43 -7.32
N ILE A 36 2.99 2.18 -8.28
CA ILE A 36 1.55 2.42 -8.37
C ILE A 36 0.81 1.10 -8.63
N ILE A 37 1.30 0.26 -9.55
CA ILE A 37 0.70 -1.05 -9.84
C ILE A 37 0.69 -1.93 -8.60
N LEU A 38 1.81 -2.03 -7.88
CA LEU A 38 1.92 -2.85 -6.66
C LEU A 38 0.90 -2.40 -5.61
N ASN A 39 0.83 -1.10 -5.34
CA ASN A 39 -0.11 -0.53 -4.39
C ASN A 39 -1.58 -0.74 -4.81
N THR A 40 -1.86 -0.62 -6.11
CA THR A 40 -3.21 -0.81 -6.66
C THR A 40 -3.63 -2.28 -6.59
N ILE A 41 -2.72 -3.21 -6.87
CA ILE A 41 -2.97 -4.66 -6.72
C ILE A 41 -3.22 -5.00 -5.24
N ASN A 42 -2.42 -4.45 -4.33
CA ASN A 42 -2.62 -4.61 -2.89
C ASN A 42 -4.03 -4.11 -2.50
N LEU A 43 -4.40 -2.90 -2.93
CA LEU A 43 -5.71 -2.34 -2.67
C LEU A 43 -6.85 -3.20 -3.23
N ALA A 44 -6.72 -3.66 -4.47
CA ALA A 44 -7.70 -4.54 -5.11
C ALA A 44 -7.83 -5.86 -4.34
N PHE A 45 -6.72 -6.48 -3.94
CA PHE A 45 -6.74 -7.71 -3.15
C PHE A 45 -7.61 -7.56 -1.90
N PHE A 46 -7.42 -6.50 -1.11
CA PHE A 46 -8.23 -6.27 0.10
C PHE A 46 -9.69 -5.91 -0.22
N LYS A 47 -9.94 -5.18 -1.30
CA LYS A 47 -11.31 -4.84 -1.71
C LYS A 47 -12.11 -6.07 -2.16
N TYR A 48 -11.48 -6.99 -2.87
CA TYR A 48 -12.11 -8.22 -3.37
C TYR A 48 -12.00 -9.39 -2.41
N TYR A 49 -11.24 -9.26 -1.31
CA TYR A 49 -11.06 -10.33 -0.32
C TYR A 49 -12.40 -10.90 0.18
N TYR A 50 -13.35 -10.04 0.56
CA TYR A 50 -14.67 -10.46 1.03
C TYR A 50 -15.43 -11.27 -0.02
N PHE A 51 -15.49 -10.74 -1.25
CA PHE A 51 -16.17 -11.41 -2.36
C PHE A 51 -15.53 -12.75 -2.69
N LEU A 52 -14.19 -12.84 -2.62
CA LEU A 52 -13.45 -14.06 -2.89
C LEU A 52 -13.71 -15.11 -1.80
N MET A 53 -13.69 -14.73 -0.52
CA MET A 53 -13.98 -15.62 0.59
C MET A 53 -15.43 -16.11 0.55
N ASP A 54 -16.38 -15.22 0.22
CA ASP A 54 -17.80 -15.55 0.10
C ASP A 54 -18.07 -16.52 -1.07
N SER A 55 -17.46 -16.25 -2.24
CA SER A 55 -17.52 -17.14 -3.41
C SER A 55 -16.90 -18.51 -3.14
N LEU A 56 -15.76 -18.56 -2.44
CA LEU A 56 -15.10 -19.81 -2.04
C LEU A 56 -15.94 -20.59 -1.02
N SER A 57 -16.58 -19.92 -0.06
CA SER A 57 -17.47 -20.57 0.89
C SER A 57 -18.67 -21.22 0.20
N THR A 58 -19.26 -20.51 -0.77
CA THR A 58 -20.40 -20.99 -1.56
C THR A 58 -20.01 -22.18 -2.44
N PHE A 59 -18.82 -22.16 -3.03
CA PHE A 59 -18.35 -23.23 -3.92
C PHE A 59 -17.84 -24.47 -3.18
N THR A 60 -17.19 -24.31 -2.02
CA THR A 60 -16.59 -25.41 -1.27
C THR A 60 -17.48 -25.96 -0.15
N GLY A 61 -18.53 -25.22 0.24
CA GLY A 61 -19.43 -25.57 1.35
C GLY A 61 -18.75 -25.55 2.73
N MET A 62 -17.51 -25.06 2.85
CA MET A 62 -16.78 -25.03 4.12
C MET A 62 -17.05 -23.72 4.88
N GLU A 63 -17.63 -23.82 6.07
CA GLU A 63 -17.87 -22.69 7.00
C GLU A 63 -16.58 -21.93 7.39
N LEU A 64 -15.41 -22.56 7.23
CA LEU A 64 -14.12 -21.94 7.53
C LEU A 64 -13.87 -20.68 6.67
N TRP A 65 -14.26 -20.69 5.40
CA TRP A 65 -14.10 -19.55 4.50
C TRP A 65 -15.06 -18.41 4.85
N GLN A 66 -16.26 -18.74 5.35
CA GLN A 66 -17.25 -17.77 5.79
C GLN A 66 -16.83 -17.05 7.08
N LYS A 67 -16.22 -17.78 8.03
CA LYS A 67 -15.59 -17.20 9.23
C LYS A 67 -14.38 -16.31 8.90
N LEU A 68 -13.54 -16.73 7.94
CA LEU A 68 -12.40 -15.92 7.50
C LEU A 68 -12.85 -14.63 6.80
N GLY A 69 -13.88 -14.69 5.96
CA GLY A 69 -14.44 -13.54 5.25
C GLY A 69 -15.11 -12.50 6.16
N THR A 70 -15.76 -12.92 7.25
CA THR A 70 -16.44 -12.02 8.20
C THR A 70 -15.52 -11.43 9.28
N SER A 71 -14.38 -12.08 9.56
CA SER A 71 -13.43 -11.63 10.60
C SER A 71 -12.61 -10.38 10.25
N VAL A 72 -12.57 -10.00 8.98
CA VAL A 72 -11.97 -8.74 8.56
C VAL A 72 -13.07 -7.69 8.68
N GLU A 73 -13.16 -6.99 9.79
CA GLU A 73 -14.18 -5.96 9.97
C GLU A 73 -13.86 -4.74 9.11
N ILE A 74 -14.89 -4.12 8.57
CA ILE A 74 -14.94 -3.02 7.60
C ILE A 74 -13.97 -1.83 7.86
N LEU A 75 -13.40 -1.74 9.07
CA LEU A 75 -12.34 -0.80 9.42
C LEU A 75 -11.01 -1.06 8.67
N LEU A 76 -10.64 -2.33 8.47
CA LEU A 76 -9.36 -2.70 7.85
C LEU A 76 -9.25 -2.25 6.38
N PRO A 77 -10.26 -2.45 5.51
CA PRO A 77 -10.23 -2.01 4.11
C PRO A 77 -10.13 -0.49 3.93
N LEU A 78 -10.80 0.27 4.81
CA LEU A 78 -10.81 1.72 4.74
C LEU A 78 -9.42 2.29 5.06
N ALA A 79 -8.83 1.86 6.17
CA ALA A 79 -7.45 2.21 6.54
C ALA A 79 -6.45 1.86 5.43
N ILE A 80 -6.63 0.68 4.80
CA ILE A 80 -5.79 0.22 3.70
C ILE A 80 -5.87 1.15 2.48
N SER A 81 -7.06 1.62 2.15
CA SER A 81 -7.26 2.56 1.06
C SER A 81 -6.53 3.88 1.30
N PHE A 82 -6.71 4.47 2.49
CA PHE A 82 -6.12 5.76 2.83
C PHE A 82 -4.60 5.76 2.80
N TYR A 83 -3.95 4.84 3.53
CA TYR A 83 -2.48 4.81 3.51
C TYR A 83 -1.98 4.50 2.10
N THR A 84 -2.66 3.63 1.33
CA THR A 84 -2.21 3.29 -0.03
C THR A 84 -2.20 4.53 -0.94
N PHE A 85 -3.25 5.36 -0.88
CA PHE A 85 -3.29 6.61 -1.65
C PHE A 85 -2.23 7.62 -1.22
N GLN A 86 -1.92 7.69 0.08
CA GLN A 86 -0.84 8.55 0.58
C GLN A 86 0.54 8.10 0.13
N LEU A 87 0.81 6.79 0.18
CA LEU A 87 2.06 6.23 -0.32
C LEU A 87 2.25 6.54 -1.80
N ILE A 88 1.19 6.38 -2.59
CA ILE A 88 1.20 6.74 -4.02
C ILE A 88 1.43 8.25 -4.20
N ALA A 89 0.71 9.10 -3.46
CA ALA A 89 0.86 10.55 -3.55
C ALA A 89 2.29 10.99 -3.24
N LEU A 90 2.87 10.47 -2.15
CA LEU A 90 4.25 10.74 -1.76
C LEU A 90 5.25 10.35 -2.87
N GLN A 91 5.06 9.20 -3.50
CA GLN A 91 5.93 8.74 -4.59
C GLN A 91 5.78 9.58 -5.86
N VAL A 92 4.57 10.05 -6.15
CA VAL A 92 4.31 11.01 -7.23
C VAL A 92 4.99 12.35 -6.93
N ASP A 93 4.96 12.82 -5.69
CA ASP A 93 5.61 14.05 -5.27
C ASP A 93 7.14 13.96 -5.37
N ILE A 94 7.72 12.82 -4.96
CA ILE A 94 9.14 12.51 -5.20
C ILE A 94 9.45 12.53 -6.71
N HIS A 95 8.61 11.90 -7.53
CA HIS A 95 8.79 11.88 -8.99
C HIS A 95 8.74 13.28 -9.61
N ARG A 96 7.86 14.15 -9.08
CA ARG A 96 7.68 15.55 -9.49
C ARG A 96 8.75 16.50 -8.94
N ASP A 97 9.73 15.98 -8.21
CA ASP A 97 10.79 16.76 -7.55
C ASP A 97 10.30 17.70 -6.44
N LEU A 98 9.12 17.45 -5.87
CA LEU A 98 8.54 18.27 -4.79
C LEU A 98 9.12 17.92 -3.41
N ILE A 99 9.85 16.80 -3.30
CA ILE A 99 10.48 16.33 -2.08
C ILE A 99 12.01 16.49 -2.21
N PRO A 100 12.60 17.58 -1.67
CA PRO A 100 14.03 17.87 -1.83
C PRO A 100 14.90 16.97 -0.94
N GLU A 101 14.42 16.62 0.25
CA GLU A 101 15.17 15.88 1.26
C GLU A 101 14.84 14.38 1.27
N LYS A 102 15.79 13.55 1.71
CA LYS A 102 15.57 12.12 1.88
C LYS A 102 14.72 11.89 3.12
N ILE A 103 13.59 11.23 2.94
CA ILE A 103 12.66 10.90 4.03
C ILE A 103 13.28 9.82 4.91
N SER A 104 13.36 10.05 6.21
CA SER A 104 13.79 9.01 7.17
C SER A 104 12.71 7.95 7.35
N SER A 105 13.08 6.74 7.77
CA SER A 105 12.11 5.67 8.02
C SER A 105 11.10 6.02 9.12
N LEU A 106 11.53 6.84 10.10
CA LEU A 106 10.69 7.28 11.20
C LEU A 106 9.67 8.32 10.71
N ASP A 107 10.11 9.33 9.95
CA ASP A 107 9.21 10.35 9.39
C ASP A 107 8.20 9.73 8.43
N TYR A 108 8.63 8.73 7.65
CA TYR A 108 7.76 7.98 6.77
C TYR A 108 6.67 7.22 7.54
N PHE A 109 7.03 6.58 8.65
CA PHE A 109 6.08 5.86 9.49
C PHE A 109 5.13 6.81 10.22
N LEU A 110 5.65 7.93 10.76
CA LEU A 110 4.84 8.98 11.38
C LEU A 110 3.85 9.59 10.39
N PHE A 111 4.27 9.84 9.14
CA PHE A 111 3.41 10.36 8.09
C PHE A 111 2.21 9.44 7.82
N ILE A 112 2.43 8.12 7.78
CA ILE A 112 1.35 7.14 7.60
C ILE A 112 0.44 7.08 8.83
N LEU A 113 1.02 7.14 10.04
CA LEU A 113 0.26 7.04 11.28
C LEU A 113 -0.59 8.26 11.58
N PHE A 114 -0.11 9.47 11.27
CA PHE A 114 -0.83 10.73 11.56
C PHE A 114 -2.16 10.84 10.82
N PHE A 115 -2.33 10.08 9.74
CA PHE A 115 -3.58 10.04 8.99
C PHE A 115 -4.50 8.87 9.36
N LEU A 116 -4.02 7.92 10.16
CA LEU A 116 -4.84 6.83 10.70
C LEU A 116 -5.61 7.26 11.96
N SER A 117 -5.18 8.34 12.61
CA SER A 117 -5.83 9.02 13.74
C SER A 117 -6.83 10.08 13.30
#